data_AF-A0A8T4FKP7-F1
#
_entry.id   AF-A0A8T4FKP7-F1
#
_cell.length_a   1.000
_cell.length_b   1.000
_cell.length_c   1.000
_cell.angle_alpha   90.00
_cell.angle_beta   90.00
_cell.angle_gamma   90.00
#
_symmetry.space_group_name_H-M   'P 1'
#
loop_
_entity.id
_entity.type
_entity.pdbx_description
1 polymer ?
#
loop_
_entity_poly.entity_id
_entity_poly.type
_entity_poly.pdbx_seq_one_letter_code
_entity_poly.pdbx_strand_id
1 'polypeptide(L)'
;MAYYDITRAFDEEMPVFPGDPLISVKQQENDGCRVKALSMSTHSGTHIDAPSHYIISGVTVDRIPFETLIGEARVIELPAVFGSI
;
A
#
# COMPACT_ATOMS: atom_id res chain seq x y z
N MET A 1 -11.54 10.66 -20.96
CA MET A 1 -10.49 10.53 -19.92
C MET A 1 -10.31 9.04 -19.65
N ALA A 2 -9.07 8.55 -19.58
CA ALA A 2 -8.79 7.16 -19.23
C ALA A 2 -8.18 7.10 -17.83
N TYR A 3 -8.51 6.07 -17.06
CA TYR A 3 -7.87 5.75 -15.79
C TYR A 3 -6.89 4.62 -16.01
N TYR A 4 -5.68 4.77 -15.45
CA TYR A 4 -4.67 3.72 -15.42
C TYR A 4 -4.56 3.23 -13.98
N ASP A 5 -4.81 1.94 -13.76
CA ASP A 5 -4.57 1.34 -12.46
C ASP A 5 -3.06 1.09 -12.27
N ILE A 6 -2.50 1.74 -11.25
CA ILE A 6 -1.10 1.61 -10.85
C ILE A 6 -0.94 0.80 -9.55
N THR A 7 -2.01 0.13 -9.13
CA THR A 7 -2.04 -0.75 -7.96
C THR A 7 -1.60 -2.16 -8.37
N ARG A 8 -0.73 -2.78 -7.59
CA ARG A 8 -0.43 -4.20 -7.80
C ARG A 8 -1.63 -5.04 -7.35
N ALA A 9 -1.86 -6.16 -8.03
CA ALA A 9 -2.78 -7.17 -7.53
C ALA A 9 -2.39 -7.57 -6.10
N PHE A 10 -3.39 -7.68 -5.23
CA PHE A 10 -3.21 -7.89 -3.79
C PHE A 10 -3.62 -9.31 -3.40
N ASP A 11 -2.70 -10.05 -2.80
CA ASP A 11 -2.90 -11.41 -2.30
C ASP A 11 -1.95 -11.72 -1.13
N GLU A 12 -2.13 -12.89 -0.52
CA GLU A 12 -1.32 -13.34 0.62
C GLU A 12 0.11 -13.79 0.21
N GLU A 13 0.39 -13.93 -1.08
CA GLU A 13 1.70 -14.36 -1.62
C GLU A 13 2.60 -13.16 -1.99
N MET A 14 2.07 -11.93 -1.93
CA MET A 14 2.85 -10.74 -2.20
C MET A 14 4.11 -10.67 -1.32
N PRO A 15 5.25 -10.23 -1.89
CA PRO A 15 6.44 -10.01 -1.10
C PRO A 15 6.19 -8.90 -0.07
N VAL A 16 6.54 -9.18 1.18
CA VAL A 16 6.59 -8.19 2.26
C VAL A 16 8.05 -7.88 2.61
N PHE A 17 8.29 -6.76 3.27
CA PHE A 17 9.62 -6.42 3.75
C PHE A 17 10.12 -7.46 4.77
N PRO A 18 11.40 -7.86 4.77
CA PRO A 18 11.92 -8.81 5.76
C PRO A 18 11.72 -8.31 7.19
N GLY A 19 10.93 -9.05 7.98
CA GLY A 19 10.61 -8.73 9.38
C GLY A 19 9.22 -8.11 9.58
N ASP A 20 8.54 -7.69 8.52
CA ASP A 20 7.18 -7.18 8.60
C ASP A 20 6.14 -8.29 8.80
N PRO A 21 4.96 -7.96 9.37
CA PRO A 21 3.82 -8.87 9.39
C PRO A 21 3.44 -9.38 7.99
N LEU A 22 3.26 -10.69 7.87
CA LEU A 22 2.71 -11.30 6.66
C LEU A 22 1.26 -10.84 6.44
N ILE A 23 0.85 -10.82 5.17
CA ILE A 23 -0.54 -10.61 4.79
C ILE A 23 -1.33 -11.88 5.13
N SER A 24 -2.49 -11.73 5.78
CA SER A 24 -3.41 -12.83 6.05
C SER A 24 -4.85 -12.42 5.76
N VAL A 25 -5.55 -13.28 5.04
CA VAL A 25 -6.95 -13.11 4.63
C VAL A 25 -7.76 -14.32 5.08
N LYS A 26 -8.57 -14.15 6.12
CA LYS A 26 -9.44 -15.22 6.62
C LYS A 26 -10.87 -14.98 6.19
N GLN A 27 -11.42 -15.90 5.39
CA GLN A 27 -12.81 -15.83 4.94
C GLN A 27 -13.74 -16.60 5.88
N GLN A 28 -14.92 -16.05 6.11
CA GLN A 28 -16.05 -16.68 6.78
C GLN A 28 -17.31 -16.49 5.94
N GLU A 29 -18.18 -17.50 5.94
CA GLU A 29 -19.50 -17.43 5.30
C GLU A 29 -20.57 -17.75 6.35
N ASN A 30 -21.45 -16.80 6.64
CA ASN A 30 -22.54 -16.94 7.61
C ASN A 30 -23.82 -16.34 7.01
N ASP A 31 -24.93 -17.07 7.09
CA ASP A 31 -26.27 -16.61 6.64
C ASP A 31 -26.32 -16.01 5.23
N GLY A 32 -25.55 -16.60 4.29
CA GLY A 32 -25.48 -16.13 2.90
C GLY A 32 -24.56 -14.92 2.67
N CYS A 33 -23.89 -14.42 3.71
CA CYS A 33 -22.91 -13.35 3.62
C CYS A 33 -21.48 -13.90 3.67
N ARG A 34 -20.64 -13.45 2.73
CA ARG A 34 -19.19 -13.71 2.72
C ARG A 34 -18.44 -12.52 3.30
N VAL A 35 -17.67 -12.75 4.35
CA VAL A 35 -16.87 -11.73 5.05
C VAL A 35 -15.41 -12.19 5.09
N LYS A 36 -14.47 -11.25 4.96
CA LYS A 36 -13.04 -11.51 5.09
C LYS A 36 -12.44 -10.64 6.20
N ALA A 37 -11.66 -11.24 7.08
CA ALA A 37 -10.77 -10.52 7.98
C ALA A 37 -9.39 -10.39 7.31
N LEU A 38 -8.90 -9.16 7.23
CA LEU A 38 -7.59 -8.82 6.66
C LEU A 38 -6.65 -8.37 7.78
N SER A 39 -5.45 -8.96 7.83
CA SER A 39 -4.34 -8.52 8.67
C SER A 39 -3.12 -8.32 7.79
N MET A 40 -2.44 -7.17 7.90
CA MET A 40 -1.30 -6.81 7.07
C MET A 40 -0.46 -5.71 7.72
N SER A 41 0.80 -5.55 7.29
CA SER A 41 1.57 -4.33 7.55
C SER A 41 0.95 -3.14 6.80
N THR A 42 1.03 -1.93 7.36
CA THR A 42 0.65 -0.69 6.65
C THR A 42 1.50 -0.42 5.41
N HIS A 43 2.62 -1.12 5.27
CA HIS A 43 3.55 -1.01 4.14
C HIS A 43 3.44 -2.19 3.16
N SER A 44 2.33 -2.94 3.18
CA SER A 44 2.11 -4.05 2.24
C SER A 44 1.44 -3.57 0.95
N GLY A 45 1.93 -4.05 -0.20
CA GLY A 45 1.37 -3.71 -1.52
C GLY A 45 1.62 -2.26 -1.95
N THR A 46 0.84 -1.76 -2.90
CA THR A 46 0.88 -0.35 -3.29
C THR A 46 0.25 0.49 -2.18
N HIS A 47 1.04 1.35 -1.52
CA HIS A 47 0.64 2.13 -0.34
C HIS A 47 1.25 3.54 -0.37
N ILE A 48 0.92 4.35 0.64
CA ILE A 48 1.55 5.65 0.90
C ILE A 48 2.19 5.63 2.28
N ASP A 49 3.32 6.33 2.41
CA ASP A 49 3.97 6.54 3.70
C ASP A 49 3.57 7.90 4.28
N ALA A 50 3.11 7.88 5.54
CA ALA A 50 2.94 9.11 6.30
C ALA A 50 4.28 9.55 6.92
N PRO A 51 4.51 10.86 7.13
CA PRO A 51 5.73 11.35 7.80
C PRO A 51 6.02 10.67 9.14
N SER A 52 4.99 10.28 9.88
CA SER A 52 5.11 9.54 11.14
C SER A 52 5.84 8.20 11.02
N HIS A 53 5.98 7.65 9.80
CA HIS A 53 6.72 6.41 9.56
C HIS A 53 8.22 6.53 9.91
N TYR A 54 8.82 7.70 9.69
CA TYR A 54 10.23 7.96 10.00
C TYR A 54 10.46 9.09 11.02
N ILE A 55 9.46 9.95 11.24
CA ILE A 55 9.57 11.12 12.12
C ILE A 55 8.65 10.90 13.31
N ILE A 56 9.21 10.80 14.53
CA ILE A 56 8.44 10.47 15.76
C ILE A 56 7.24 11.41 15.98
N SER A 57 7.40 12.70 15.67
CA SER A 57 6.33 13.72 15.75
C SER A 57 5.71 14.05 14.39
N GLY A 58 5.93 13.21 13.39
CA GLY A 58 5.44 13.38 12.03
C GLY A 58 3.92 13.28 11.96
N VAL A 59 3.37 13.87 10.90
CA VAL A 59 1.94 13.78 10.59
C VAL A 59 1.57 12.32 10.31
N THR A 60 0.46 11.87 10.91
CA THR A 60 -0.13 10.55 10.68
C THR A 60 -1.00 10.53 9.43
N VAL A 61 -1.25 9.35 8.85
CA VAL A 61 -1.95 9.21 7.56
C VAL A 61 -3.33 9.87 7.54
N ASP A 62 -4.07 9.79 8.65
CA ASP A 62 -5.41 10.37 8.84
C ASP A 62 -5.42 11.91 8.88
N ARG A 63 -4.25 12.52 8.97
CA ARG A 63 -4.06 13.98 9.05
C ARG A 63 -3.38 14.57 7.81
N ILE A 64 -3.09 13.76 6.79
CA ILE A 64 -2.60 14.26 5.50
C ILE A 64 -3.74 15.03 4.81
N PRO A 65 -3.53 16.30 4.40
CA PRO A 65 -4.55 17.03 3.67
C PRO A 65 -4.90 16.32 2.36
N PHE A 66 -6.19 16.10 2.10
CA PHE A 66 -6.68 15.30 0.98
C PHE A 66 -6.23 15.84 -0.38
N GLU A 67 -6.09 17.16 -0.51
CA GLU A 67 -5.56 17.85 -1.68
C GLU A 67 -4.12 17.47 -2.03
N THR A 68 -3.37 16.91 -1.08
CA THR A 68 -2.01 16.40 -1.33
C THR A 68 -2.03 15.08 -2.10
N LEU A 69 -3.14 14.33 -2.04
CA LEU A 69 -3.28 13.00 -2.62
C LEU A 69 -3.86 13.01 -4.05
N ILE A 70 -4.25 14.19 -4.55
CA ILE A 70 -4.82 14.36 -5.90
C ILE A 70 -4.17 15.57 -6.56
N GLY A 71 -3.45 15.33 -7.65
CA GLY A 71 -2.80 16.41 -8.40
C GLY A 71 -2.16 15.92 -9.68
N GLU A 72 -1.51 16.85 -10.37
CA GLU A 72 -0.71 16.53 -11.55
C GLU A 72 0.50 15.69 -11.16
N ALA A 73 0.68 14.57 -11.85
CA ALA A 73 1.86 13.72 -11.72
C ALA A 73 2.62 13.70 -13.04
N ARG A 74 3.96 13.69 -12.96
CA ARG A 74 4.83 13.48 -14.11
C ARG A 74 5.38 12.07 -14.06
N VAL A 75 5.11 11.27 -15.09
CA VAL A 75 5.73 9.96 -15.27
C VAL A 75 7.11 10.17 -15.90
N ILE A 76 8.14 9.67 -15.24
CA ILE A 76 9.53 9.75 -15.70
C ILE A 76 10.04 8.31 -15.84
N GLU A 77 10.45 7.93 -17.03
CA GLU A 77 11.14 6.68 -17.28
C GLU A 77 12.62 6.83 -16.91
N LEU A 78 13.13 5.93 -16.07
CA LEU A 78 14.54 5.88 -15.70
C LEU A 78 15.21 4.71 -16.43
N PRO A 79 16.43 4.89 -17.00
CA PRO A 79 17.17 3.79 -17.60
C PRO A 79 17.49 2.74 -16.53
N ALA A 80 17.57 1.47 -16.95
CA ALA A 80 17.90 0.38 -16.03
C ALA A 80 19.22 0.67 -15.30
N VAL A 81 19.14 0.85 -13.98
CA VAL A 81 20.32 0.99 -13.13
C VAL A 81 20.68 -0.42 -12.65
N PHE A 82 21.76 -0.98 -13.18
CA PHE A 82 22.34 -2.21 -12.65
C PHE A 82 23.20 -1.86 -11.42
N GLY A 83 22.69 -2.17 -10.24
CA GLY A 83 23.39 -2.04 -8.97
C GLY A 83 22.56 -2.67 -7.86
N SER A 84 23.15 -3.60 -7.13
CA SER A 84 22.52 -4.26 -5.98
C SER A 84 22.08 -3.23 -4.94
N ILE A 85 20.79 -3.24 -4.59
CA ILE A 85 20.28 -2.75 -3.32
C ILE A 85 20.23 -3.94 -2.37
#